data_AF-A0A151XES5-F1
#
_entry.id   AF-A0A151XES5-F1
#
_cell.length_a   1.000
_cell.length_b   1.000
_cell.length_c   1.000
_cell.angle_alpha   90.00
_cell.angle_beta   90.00
_cell.angle_gamma   90.00
#
_symmetry.space_group_name_H-M   'P 1'
#
loop_
_entity.id
_entity.type
_entity.pdbx_description
1 polymer ?
#
loop_
_entity_poly.entity_id
_entity_poly.type
_entity_poly.pdbx_seq_one_letter_code
_entity_poly.pdbx_strand_id
1 'polypeptide(L)'
;RLNFLDVTLINDNGTLEFNVFHKPTFLGRYLSFLSLHPLSQKRGILISVVDKTILLSHPKYHEDNLNFIVNTFLENDYPMKLFSLVYFRHNKFSIKIFA
;
A
#
# COMPACT_ATOMS: atom_id res chain seq x y z
N ARG A 1 6.62 -19.45 6.99
CA ARG A 1 6.54 -18.00 6.71
C ARG A 1 7.80 -17.33 7.23
N LEU A 2 8.39 -16.39 6.49
CA LEU A 2 9.58 -15.65 6.90
C LEU A 2 9.35 -14.16 6.64
N ASN A 3 9.55 -13.31 7.65
CA ASN A 3 9.42 -11.86 7.50
C ASN A 3 10.77 -11.25 7.17
N PHE A 4 10.83 -10.45 6.09
CA PHE A 4 12.04 -9.74 5.69
C PHE A 4 11.68 -8.37 5.14
N LEU A 5 12.29 -7.32 5.70
CA LEU A 5 11.98 -5.92 5.41
C LEU A 5 10.47 -5.65 5.49
N ASP A 6 9.85 -5.57 4.31
CA ASP A 6 8.50 -5.12 4.06
C ASP A 6 7.58 -6.23 3.55
N VAL A 7 8.09 -7.46 3.49
CA VAL A 7 7.35 -8.61 2.97
C VAL A 7 7.40 -9.81 3.91
N THR A 8 6.32 -10.56 3.92
CA THR A 8 6.27 -11.92 4.45
C THR A 8 6.36 -12.88 3.28
N LEU A 9 7.43 -13.68 3.25
CA LEU A 9 7.59 -14.80 2.34
C LEU A 9 6.76 -15.99 2.83
N ILE A 10 5.94 -16.54 1.93
CA ILE A 10 5.01 -17.63 2.20
C ILE A 10 5.30 -18.73 1.19
N ASN A 11 5.60 -19.94 1.67
CA ASN A 11 5.64 -21.12 0.82
C ASN A 11 4.23 -21.73 0.80
N ASP A 12 3.55 -21.61 -0.32
CA ASP A 12 2.24 -22.18 -0.60
C ASP A 12 2.41 -23.41 -1.50
N ASN A 13 2.54 -24.59 -0.89
CA ASN A 13 2.69 -25.88 -1.57
C ASN A 13 3.80 -25.91 -2.66
N GLY A 14 4.95 -25.29 -2.38
CA GLY A 14 6.08 -25.20 -3.31
C GLY A 14 6.11 -23.92 -4.13
N THR A 15 5.05 -23.11 -4.10
CA THR A 15 5.00 -21.77 -4.73
C THR A 15 5.42 -20.72 -3.72
N LEU A 16 6.37 -19.86 -4.10
CA LEU A 16 6.77 -18.74 -3.27
C LEU A 16 5.85 -17.54 -3.51
N GLU A 17 5.15 -17.14 -2.46
CA GLU A 17 4.30 -15.97 -2.44
C GLU A 17 4.81 -14.91 -1.48
N PHE A 18 4.32 -13.70 -1.69
CA PHE A 18 4.68 -12.54 -0.91
C PHE A 18 3.42 -11.83 -0.43
N ASN A 19 3.44 -11.38 0.81
CA ASN A 19 2.45 -10.47 1.37
C ASN A 19 3.15 -9.27 2.01
N VAL A 20 2.49 -8.12 2.13
CA VAL A 20 3.03 -6.96 2.84
C VAL A 20 3.21 -7.29 4.32
N PHE A 21 4.36 -6.95 4.87
CA PHE A 21 4.66 -7.10 6.28
C PHE A 21 4.79 -5.73 6.96
N HIS A 22 4.07 -5.58 8.07
CA HIS A 22 4.27 -4.47 9.00
C HIS A 22 4.94 -5.02 10.25
N LYS A 23 6.01 -4.34 10.70
CA LYS A 23 6.66 -4.69 11.98
C LYS A 23 5.64 -4.61 13.11
N PRO A 24 5.74 -5.44 14.17
CA PRO A 24 4.82 -5.36 15.31
C PRO A 24 4.77 -3.99 16.00
N THR A 25 5.82 -3.19 15.83
CA THR A 25 5.91 -1.81 16.35
C THR A 25 5.35 -0.76 15.39
N PHE A 26 4.75 -1.16 14.26
CA PHE A 26 4.15 -0.24 13.31
C PHE A 26 2.86 0.34 13.91
N LEU A 27 2.86 1.66 14.14
CA LEU A 27 1.74 2.36 14.76
C LEU A 27 0.75 2.96 13.76
N GLY A 28 0.89 2.67 12.47
CA GLY A 28 0.04 3.30 11.44
C GLY A 28 0.28 4.80 11.26
N ARG A 29 1.30 5.40 11.87
CA ARG A 29 1.53 6.85 11.80
C ARG A 29 2.32 7.22 10.55
N TYR A 30 1.70 8.02 9.70
CA TYR A 30 2.31 8.69 8.56
C TYR A 30 2.33 10.20 8.79
N LEU A 31 2.81 10.95 7.79
CA LEU A 31 2.74 12.40 7.79
C LEU A 31 1.27 12.85 7.80
N SER A 32 0.78 13.39 8.92
CA SER A 32 -0.61 13.87 9.03
C SER A 32 -0.94 14.82 7.88
N PHE A 33 -2.13 14.65 7.30
CA PHE A 33 -2.59 15.49 6.21
C PHE A 33 -2.81 16.95 6.63
N LEU A 34 -3.04 17.20 7.91
CA LEU A 34 -3.26 18.54 8.46
C LEU A 34 -1.96 19.33 8.71
N SER A 35 -0.81 18.65 8.64
CA SER A 35 0.51 19.29 8.86
C SER A 35 0.86 20.32 7.77
N LEU A 36 1.77 21.26 8.06
CA LEU A 36 2.23 22.29 7.10
C LEU A 36 3.24 21.76 6.07
N HIS A 37 3.01 20.58 5.53
CA HIS A 37 3.84 19.99 4.47
C HIS A 37 3.19 20.19 3.09
N PRO A 38 3.99 20.35 2.03
CA PRO A 38 3.49 20.42 0.66
C PRO A 38 2.61 19.21 0.32
N LEU A 39 1.54 19.47 -0.45
CA LEU A 39 0.63 18.41 -0.89
C LEU A 39 1.35 17.32 -1.70
N SER A 40 2.40 17.67 -2.44
CA SER A 40 3.22 16.71 -3.18
C SER A 40 3.87 15.65 -2.29
N GLN A 41 4.35 16.03 -1.10
CA GLN A 41 4.97 15.10 -0.14
C GLN A 41 3.93 14.13 0.43
N LYS A 42 2.79 14.67 0.88
CA LYS A 42 1.65 13.86 1.39
C LYS A 42 1.19 12.86 0.33
N ARG A 43 1.03 13.31 -0.91
CA ARG A 43 0.68 12.45 -2.06
C ARG A 43 1.75 11.40 -2.34
N GLY A 44 3.03 11.77 -2.27
CA GLY A 44 4.15 10.86 -2.49
C GLY A 44 4.19 9.71 -1.49
N ILE A 45 3.90 9.98 -0.21
CA ILE A 45 3.81 8.95 0.82
C ILE A 45 2.69 7.96 0.49
N LEU A 46 1.49 8.47 0.17
CA LEU A 46 0.36 7.62 -0.20
C LEU A 46 0.67 6.75 -1.43
N ILE A 47 1.21 7.37 -2.49
CA ILE A 47 1.59 6.67 -3.73
C ILE A 47 2.60 5.56 -3.41
N SER A 48 3.67 5.88 -2.67
CA SER A 48 4.71 4.90 -2.34
C SER A 48 4.17 3.69 -1.57
N VAL A 49 3.24 3.90 -0.63
CA VAL A 49 2.65 2.79 0.16
C VAL A 49 1.72 1.93 -0.69
N VAL A 50 0.90 2.55 -1.56
CA VAL A 50 0.03 1.82 -2.49
C VAL A 50 0.85 1.05 -3.53
N ASP A 51 1.84 1.70 -4.16
CA ASP A 51 2.76 1.09 -5.12
C ASP A 51 3.41 -0.16 -4.53
N LYS A 52 4.04 0.00 -3.35
CA LYS A 52 4.70 -1.08 -2.63
C LYS A 52 3.77 -2.25 -2.35
N THR A 53 2.52 -1.97 -1.99
CA THR A 53 1.54 -3.01 -1.68
C THR A 53 1.19 -3.84 -2.90
N ILE A 54 0.91 -3.16 -4.02
CA ILE A 54 0.53 -3.84 -5.25
C ILE A 54 1.73 -4.59 -5.86
N LEU A 55 2.92 -3.98 -5.83
CA LEU A 55 4.12 -4.53 -6.45
C LEU A 55 4.77 -5.67 -5.64
N LEU A 56 4.71 -5.63 -4.31
CA LEU A 56 5.39 -6.60 -3.46
C LEU A 56 4.51 -7.75 -2.97
N SER A 57 3.18 -7.67 -3.11
CA SER A 57 2.30 -8.74 -2.65
C SER A 57 1.60 -9.46 -3.80
N HIS A 58 1.30 -10.74 -3.60
CA HIS A 58 0.49 -11.51 -4.54
C HIS A 58 -0.93 -10.91 -4.64
N PRO A 59 -1.57 -10.94 -5.83
CA PRO A 59 -2.89 -10.33 -6.05
C PRO A 59 -3.97 -10.76 -5.04
N LYS A 60 -3.92 -12.00 -4.55
CA LYS A 60 -4.87 -12.52 -3.56
C LYS A 60 -4.83 -11.80 -2.21
N TYR A 61 -3.76 -11.06 -1.91
CA TYR A 61 -3.62 -10.27 -0.69
C TYR A 61 -3.90 -8.77 -0.90
N HIS A 62 -4.16 -8.32 -2.13
CA HIS A 62 -4.26 -6.90 -2.44
C HIS A 62 -5.44 -6.23 -1.76
N GLU A 63 -6.60 -6.88 -1.73
CA GLU A 63 -7.81 -6.32 -1.12
C GLU A 63 -7.60 -6.03 0.38
N ASP A 64 -7.16 -7.03 1.15
CA ASP A 64 -6.90 -6.88 2.58
C ASP A 64 -5.84 -5.80 2.86
N ASN A 65 -4.74 -5.80 2.11
CA ASN A 65 -3.69 -4.81 2.31
C ASN A 65 -4.14 -3.39 1.94
N LEU A 66 -4.90 -3.23 0.86
CA LEU A 66 -5.41 -1.92 0.45
C LEU A 66 -6.45 -1.40 1.45
N ASN A 67 -7.33 -2.25 1.97
CA ASN A 67 -8.26 -1.89 3.03
C ASN A 67 -7.53 -1.43 4.30
N PHE A 68 -6.47 -2.14 4.70
CA PHE A 68 -5.62 -1.74 5.81
C PHE A 68 -4.99 -0.36 5.59
N ILE A 69 -4.45 -0.10 4.40
CA ILE A 69 -3.80 1.18 4.07
C ILE A 69 -4.81 2.32 4.04
N VAL A 70 -5.98 2.11 3.44
CA VAL A 70 -7.06 3.11 3.43
C VAL A 70 -7.39 3.53 4.87
N ASN A 71 -7.66 2.58 5.75
CA ASN A 71 -7.96 2.86 7.16
C ASN A 71 -6.81 3.60 7.84
N THR A 72 -5.57 3.14 7.63
CA THR A 72 -4.38 3.76 8.24
C THR A 72 -4.24 5.23 7.85
N PHE A 73 -4.42 5.59 6.58
CA PHE A 73 -4.28 6.99 6.19
C PHE A 73 -5.52 7.84 6.52
N LEU A 74 -6.72 7.26 6.60
CA LEU A 74 -7.89 7.95 7.15
C LEU A 74 -7.63 8.38 8.60
N GLU A 75 -6.96 7.53 9.39
CA GLU A 75 -6.49 7.88 10.75
C GLU A 75 -5.39 8.95 10.76
N ASN A 76 -4.75 9.22 9.62
CA ASN A 76 -3.79 10.33 9.44
C ASN A 76 -4.41 11.54 8.71
N ASP A 77 -5.74 11.66 8.72
CA ASP A 77 -6.52 12.76 8.16
C ASP A 77 -6.52 12.87 6.62
N TYR A 78 -6.11 11.82 5.90
CA TYR A 78 -6.08 11.88 4.44
C TYR A 78 -7.50 11.80 3.88
N PRO A 79 -7.87 12.70 2.94
CA PRO A 79 -9.17 12.63 2.28
C PRO A 79 -9.29 11.37 1.42
N MET A 80 -10.41 10.64 1.55
CA MET A 80 -10.70 9.43 0.75
C MET A 80 -10.61 9.67 -0.77
N LYS A 81 -10.94 10.88 -1.22
CA LYS A 81 -10.82 11.27 -2.64
C LYS A 81 -9.38 11.12 -3.16
N LEU A 82 -8.37 11.32 -2.32
CA LEU A 82 -6.98 11.21 -2.71
C LEU A 82 -6.59 9.75 -2.97
N PHE A 83 -7.12 8.81 -2.18
CA PHE A 83 -6.97 7.37 -2.40
C PHE A 83 -7.51 6.95 -3.75
N SER A 84 -8.75 7.34 -4.07
CA SER A 84 -9.38 6.98 -5.34
C SER A 84 -8.50 7.42 -6.52
N LEU A 85 -7.94 8.63 -6.48
CA LEU A 85 -7.05 9.14 -7.53
C LEU A 85 -5.77 8.30 -7.71
N VAL A 86 -5.17 7.81 -6.62
CA VAL A 86 -3.97 6.96 -6.65
C VAL A 86 -4.32 5.56 -7.14
N TYR A 87 -5.40 4.96 -6.63
CA TYR A 87 -5.86 3.64 -7.05
C TYR A 87 -6.23 3.57 -8.53
N PHE A 88 -6.95 4.58 -9.05
CA PHE A 88 -7.30 4.65 -10.48
C PHE A 88 -6.07 4.76 -11.40
N ARG A 89 -4.93 5.32 -10.93
CA ARG A 89 -3.69 5.29 -11.71
C ARG A 89 -3.25 3.86 -11.97
N HIS A 90 -3.23 2.98 -10.96
CA HIS A 90 -2.79 1.59 -11.12
C HIS A 90 -3.66 0.80 -12.07
N ASN A 91 -4.99 0.91 -11.95
CA ASN A 91 -5.90 0.20 -12.86
C ASN A 91 -5.72 0.63 -14.32
N LYS A 92 -5.32 1.88 -14.58
CA LYS A 92 -5.00 2.36 -15.93
C LYS A 92 -3.64 1.88 -16.44
N PHE A 93 -2.68 1.58 -15.55
CA PHE A 93 -1.37 1.03 -15.92
C PHE A 93 -1.42 -0.48 -16.17
N SER A 94 -2.20 -1.25 -15.40
CA SER A 94 -2.38 -2.68 -15.66
C SER A 94 -2.98 -2.96 -17.04
N ILE A 95 -3.94 -2.14 -17.50
CA ILE A 95 -4.52 -2.27 -18.85
C ILE A 95 -3.50 -2.02 -19.96
N LYS A 96 -2.45 -1.23 -19.71
CA LYS A 96 -1.42 -0.90 -20.71
C LYS A 96 -0.27 -1.90 -20.81
N ILE A 97 -0.11 -2.80 -19.84
CA ILE A 97 0.94 -3.83 -19.86
C ILE A 97 0.43 -5.11 -20.54
N PHE A 98 -0.90 -5.28 -20.65
CA PHE A 98 -1.56 -6.40 -21.31
C PHE A 98 -2.24 -6.04 -22.65
N ALA A 99 -1.91 -4.90 -23.25
CA ALA A 99 -2.42 -4.45 -24.55
C ALA A 99 -1.29 -4.16 -25.54
#